data_AF-A0A7V4JQW2-F1
#
_entry.id   AF-A0A7V4JQW2-F1
#
_cell.length_a   1.000
_cell.length_b   1.000
_cell.length_c   1.000
_cell.angle_alpha   90.00
_cell.angle_beta   90.00
_cell.angle_gamma   90.00
#
_symmetry.space_group_name_H-M   'P 1'
#
loop_
_entity.id
_entity.type
_entity.pdbx_description
1 polymer ?
#
loop_
_entity_poly.entity_id
_entity_poly.type
_entity_poly.pdbx_seq_one_letter_code
_entity_poly.pdbx_strand_id
1 'polypeptide(L)'
;MEIKRIISELKEERSYLKSPLELYEKVLDFNEKCEKIIKNKAKNNLLDKIIDEFSSIFEIPYEFSSFLKTSILNIAKDPFSEPKSILELPISEEESSKEEIKRALFILSKPFFIEYRKSLKREKKFEEIGRCVVCREPVSLTMIDSENKRHMVCTVCGHEEEIFRIGCSYCMQQVCEKIDLLVDEDEIRVELCKDCKTYIKSFKDEVYQKFKDPYLIDIISLPLDVVAQERGYIRRSPNIIGIQRVV
;
A
#
# COMPACT_ATOMS: atom_id res chain seq x y z
N MET A 1 11.04 -9.46 13.44
CA MET A 1 11.11 -9.37 14.92
C MET A 1 11.12 -7.93 15.41
N GLU A 2 11.93 -7.03 14.84
CA GLU A 2 11.97 -5.61 15.24
C GLU A 2 10.64 -4.87 14.99
N ILE A 3 10.06 -5.00 13.79
CA ILE A 3 8.81 -4.31 13.42
C ILE A 3 7.60 -4.70 14.30
N LYS A 4 7.47 -5.98 14.68
CA LYS A 4 6.37 -6.45 15.54
C LYS A 4 6.43 -5.82 16.93
N ARG A 5 7.64 -5.61 17.46
CA ARG A 5 7.84 -4.91 18.73
C ARG A 5 7.40 -3.45 18.63
N ILE A 6 7.80 -2.75 17.57
CA ILE A 6 7.39 -1.36 17.30
C ILE A 6 5.86 -1.27 17.19
N ILE A 7 5.21 -2.19 16.47
CA ILE A 7 3.74 -2.26 16.37
C ILE A 7 3.09 -2.47 17.75
N SER A 8 3.67 -3.32 18.61
CA SER A 8 3.16 -3.54 19.96
C SER A 8 3.20 -2.27 20.81
N GLU A 9 4.34 -1.57 20.80
CA GLU A 9 4.52 -0.29 21.51
C GLU A 9 3.51 0.77 21.00
N LEU A 10 3.36 0.89 19.67
CA LEU A 10 2.40 1.81 19.04
C LEU A 10 0.94 1.51 19.37
N LYS A 11 0.55 0.23 19.55
CA LYS A 11 -0.82 -0.15 19.95
C LYS A 11 -1.15 0.36 21.37
N GLU A 12 -0.16 0.50 22.24
CA GLU A 12 -0.31 1.04 23.59
C GLU A 12 -0.31 2.57 23.58
N GLU A 13 0.66 3.18 22.88
CA GLU A 13 0.79 4.64 22.78
C GLU A 13 -0.35 5.31 22.00
N ARG A 14 -0.85 4.65 20.96
CA ARG A 14 -1.86 5.16 20.02
C ARG A 14 -3.04 4.21 19.95
N SER A 15 -3.77 4.09 21.05
CA SER A 15 -4.92 3.18 21.17
C SER A 15 -5.98 3.37 20.09
N TYR A 16 -6.14 4.59 19.56
CA TYR A 16 -7.03 4.90 18.43
C TYR A 16 -6.60 4.25 17.09
N LEU A 17 -5.37 3.77 16.99
CA LEU A 17 -4.83 3.02 15.83
C LEU A 17 -4.76 1.52 16.05
N LYS A 18 -5.27 1.00 17.17
CA LYS A 18 -5.13 -0.42 17.52
C LYS A 18 -5.64 -1.35 16.42
N SER A 19 -6.84 -1.10 15.91
CA SER A 19 -7.46 -1.93 14.85
C SER A 19 -6.65 -1.96 13.54
N PRO A 20 -6.26 -0.83 12.91
CA PRO A 20 -5.44 -0.89 11.70
C PRO A 20 -4.04 -1.47 11.94
N LEU A 21 -3.45 -1.29 13.13
CA LEU A 21 -2.16 -1.90 13.49
C LEU A 21 -2.26 -3.44 13.63
N GLU A 22 -3.32 -3.95 14.25
CA GLU A 22 -3.58 -5.39 14.34
C GLU A 22 -3.80 -6.03 12.96
N LEU A 23 -4.56 -5.35 12.10
CA LEU A 23 -4.73 -5.79 10.72
C LEU A 23 -3.40 -5.80 9.96
N TYR A 24 -2.58 -4.77 10.12
CA TYR A 24 -1.28 -4.69 9.46
C TYR A 24 -0.30 -5.76 9.95
N GLU A 25 -0.34 -6.12 11.24
CA GLU A 25 0.41 -7.25 11.78
C GLU A 25 0.02 -8.59 11.09
N LYS A 26 -1.28 -8.83 10.87
CA LYS A 26 -1.75 -9.98 10.08
C LYS A 26 -1.24 -9.93 8.62
N VAL A 27 -1.20 -8.74 8.01
CA VAL A 27 -0.68 -8.57 6.63
C VAL A 27 0.82 -8.86 6.55
N LEU A 28 1.61 -8.47 7.54
CA LEU A 28 3.03 -8.80 7.62
C LEU A 28 3.23 -10.32 7.69
N ASP A 29 2.47 -11.00 8.55
CA ASP A 29 2.54 -12.46 8.69
C ASP A 29 2.14 -13.19 7.41
N PHE A 30 1.08 -12.71 6.74
CA PHE A 30 0.64 -13.24 5.46
C PHE A 30 1.73 -13.12 4.39
N ASN A 31 2.35 -11.94 4.26
CA ASN A 31 3.41 -11.73 3.29
C ASN A 31 4.65 -12.59 3.58
N GLU A 32 5.05 -12.73 4.85
CA GLU A 32 6.20 -13.56 5.24
C GLU A 32 5.95 -15.04 4.91
N LYS A 33 4.75 -15.57 5.20
CA LYS A 33 4.40 -16.95 4.86
C LYS A 33 4.33 -17.16 3.35
N CYS A 34 3.73 -16.23 2.61
CA CYS A 34 3.67 -16.32 1.15
C CYS A 34 5.06 -16.30 0.52
N GLU A 35 5.98 -15.48 1.03
CA GLU A 35 7.36 -15.45 0.54
C GLU A 35 8.04 -16.82 0.72
N LYS A 36 7.85 -17.49 1.87
CA LYS A 36 8.35 -18.85 2.12
C LYS A 36 7.74 -19.87 1.15
N ILE A 37 6.43 -19.79 0.92
CA ILE A 37 5.70 -20.66 -0.01
C ILE A 37 6.24 -20.52 -1.44
N ILE A 38 6.44 -19.28 -1.90
CA ILE A 38 6.96 -18.97 -3.24
C ILE A 38 8.42 -19.43 -3.39
N LYS A 39 9.27 -19.17 -2.39
CA LYS A 39 10.69 -19.58 -2.39
C LYS A 39 10.87 -21.10 -2.46
N ASN A 40 9.99 -21.87 -1.82
CA ASN A 40 10.07 -23.33 -1.78
C ASN A 40 9.74 -24.03 -3.12
N LYS A 41 9.38 -23.28 -4.19
CA LYS A 41 9.31 -23.72 -5.61
C LYS A 41 8.55 -25.03 -5.91
N ALA A 42 7.70 -25.53 -5.01
CA ALA A 42 6.74 -26.57 -5.35
C ALA A 42 5.70 -25.95 -6.30
N LYS A 43 5.98 -26.00 -7.62
CA LYS A 43 5.19 -25.36 -8.67
C LYS A 43 3.72 -25.78 -8.69
N ASN A 44 3.37 -26.93 -8.10
CA ASN A 44 1.99 -27.37 -8.04
C ASN A 44 1.25 -26.65 -6.89
N ASN A 45 0.11 -26.05 -7.24
CA ASN A 45 -0.87 -25.48 -6.32
C ASN A 45 -0.38 -24.28 -5.49
N LEU A 46 0.49 -23.44 -6.08
CA LEU A 46 1.00 -22.24 -5.41
C LEU A 46 -0.13 -21.25 -5.06
N LEU A 47 -1.06 -21.05 -6.00
CA LEU A 47 -2.25 -20.22 -5.80
C LEU A 47 -3.10 -20.73 -4.63
N ASP A 48 -3.37 -22.04 -4.59
CA ASP A 48 -4.19 -22.63 -3.53
C ASP A 48 -3.56 -22.42 -2.16
N LYS A 49 -2.24 -22.66 -2.04
CA LYS A 49 -1.51 -22.44 -0.78
C LYS A 49 -1.56 -20.98 -0.31
N ILE A 50 -1.46 -20.02 -1.23
CA ILE A 50 -1.56 -18.60 -0.90
C ILE A 50 -2.98 -18.28 -0.41
N ILE A 51 -4.01 -18.78 -1.09
CA ILE A 51 -5.41 -18.54 -0.68
C ILE A 51 -5.73 -19.26 0.64
N ASP A 52 -5.17 -20.44 0.88
CA ASP A 52 -5.34 -21.17 2.14
C ASP A 52 -4.70 -20.41 3.33
N GLU A 53 -3.48 -19.88 3.15
CA GLU A 53 -2.86 -19.01 4.16
C GLU A 53 -3.62 -17.70 4.36
N PHE A 54 -4.11 -17.08 3.28
CA PHE A 54 -4.96 -15.90 3.36
C PHE A 54 -6.21 -16.21 4.19
N SER A 55 -6.88 -17.32 3.90
CA SER A 55 -8.11 -17.71 4.57
C SER A 55 -7.89 -18.03 6.03
N SER A 56 -6.78 -18.70 6.35
CA SER A 56 -6.40 -19.03 7.72
C SER A 56 -6.08 -17.79 8.57
N ILE A 57 -5.27 -16.86 8.05
CA ILE A 57 -4.83 -15.68 8.80
C ILE A 57 -5.95 -14.66 9.01
N PHE A 58 -6.77 -14.44 7.98
CA PHE A 58 -7.84 -13.45 7.99
C PHE A 58 -9.21 -14.05 8.36
N GLU A 59 -9.24 -15.33 8.76
CA GLU A 59 -10.46 -16.03 9.20
C GLU A 59 -11.59 -15.95 8.16
N ILE A 60 -11.22 -16.11 6.89
CA ILE A 60 -12.13 -15.99 5.75
C ILE A 60 -12.99 -17.25 5.66
N PRO A 61 -14.33 -17.11 5.49
CA PRO A 61 -15.22 -18.26 5.30
C PRO A 61 -14.82 -19.14 4.11
N TYR A 62 -15.06 -20.45 4.22
CA TYR A 62 -14.73 -21.40 3.18
C TYR A 62 -15.43 -21.05 1.85
N GLU A 63 -16.68 -20.60 1.92
CA GLU A 63 -17.48 -20.21 0.76
C GLU A 63 -16.80 -19.09 -0.03
N PHE A 64 -16.30 -18.06 0.66
CA PHE A 64 -15.63 -16.92 0.01
C PHE A 64 -14.25 -17.31 -0.52
N SER A 65 -13.47 -18.09 0.23
CA SER A 65 -12.16 -18.56 -0.24
C SER A 65 -12.26 -19.49 -1.46
N SER A 66 -13.27 -20.37 -1.48
CA SER A 66 -13.58 -21.23 -2.62
C SER A 66 -14.03 -20.39 -3.83
N PHE A 67 -14.88 -19.38 -3.61
CA PHE A 67 -15.27 -18.41 -4.64
C PHE A 67 -14.06 -17.66 -5.22
N LEU A 68 -13.13 -17.20 -4.37
CA LEU A 68 -11.90 -16.54 -4.83
C LEU A 68 -11.05 -17.47 -5.72
N LYS A 69 -10.86 -18.73 -5.31
CA LYS A 69 -10.14 -19.74 -6.13
C LYS A 69 -10.78 -19.88 -7.51
N THR A 70 -12.08 -20.12 -7.56
CA THR A 70 -12.81 -20.29 -8.82
C THR A 70 -12.76 -19.02 -9.68
N SER A 71 -12.94 -17.85 -9.07
CA SER A 71 -12.96 -16.58 -9.80
C SER A 71 -11.60 -16.25 -10.41
N ILE A 72 -10.51 -16.46 -9.67
CA ILE A 72 -9.14 -16.25 -10.17
C ILE A 72 -8.84 -17.20 -11.33
N LEU A 73 -9.22 -18.48 -11.21
CA LEU A 73 -9.02 -19.46 -12.29
C LEU A 73 -9.83 -19.12 -13.55
N ASN A 74 -11.06 -18.62 -13.39
CA ASN A 74 -11.95 -18.29 -14.50
C ASN A 74 -11.48 -17.08 -15.34
N ILE A 75 -10.76 -16.13 -14.74
CA ILE A 75 -10.23 -14.97 -15.47
C ILE A 75 -9.13 -15.37 -16.48
N ALA A 76 -8.55 -16.57 -16.34
CA ALA A 76 -7.50 -17.09 -17.22
C ALA A 76 -6.26 -16.16 -17.35
N LYS A 77 -6.04 -15.29 -16.37
CA LYS A 77 -4.84 -14.47 -16.21
C LYS A 77 -4.02 -15.02 -15.06
N ASP A 78 -2.74 -15.26 -15.28
CA ASP A 78 -1.84 -15.70 -14.22
C ASP A 78 -1.59 -14.54 -13.23
N PRO A 79 -1.97 -14.65 -11.95
CA PRO A 79 -1.77 -13.59 -10.97
C PRO A 79 -0.30 -13.21 -10.77
N PHE A 80 0.66 -14.11 -11.01
CA PHE A 80 2.08 -13.80 -10.91
C PHE A 80 2.59 -12.93 -12.07
N SER A 81 1.92 -13.01 -13.22
CA SER A 81 2.25 -12.24 -14.43
C SER A 81 1.37 -11.00 -14.59
N GLU A 82 0.13 -11.04 -14.08
CA GLU A 82 -0.87 -9.97 -14.13
C GLU A 82 -1.57 -9.78 -12.76
N PRO A 83 -0.86 -9.32 -11.72
CA PRO A 83 -1.40 -9.23 -10.35
C PRO A 83 -2.60 -8.28 -10.21
N LYS A 84 -2.77 -7.33 -11.13
CA LYS A 84 -3.97 -6.46 -11.18
C LYS A 84 -5.27 -7.22 -11.35
N SER A 85 -5.23 -8.40 -11.99
CA SER A 85 -6.41 -9.24 -12.17
C SER A 85 -7.12 -9.57 -10.85
N ILE A 86 -6.37 -9.66 -9.74
CA ILE A 86 -6.93 -9.88 -8.40
C ILE A 86 -7.73 -8.67 -7.91
N LEU A 87 -7.26 -7.46 -8.18
CA LEU A 87 -7.95 -6.21 -7.77
C LEU A 87 -9.22 -5.96 -8.60
N GLU A 88 -9.28 -6.54 -9.80
CA GLU A 88 -10.34 -6.35 -10.79
C GLU A 88 -11.34 -7.52 -10.82
N LEU A 89 -11.27 -8.46 -9.86
CA LEU A 89 -12.19 -9.60 -9.77
C LEU A 89 -13.65 -9.11 -9.75
N PRO A 90 -14.53 -9.69 -10.59
CA PRO A 90 -15.93 -9.31 -10.63
C PRO A 90 -16.65 -9.90 -9.42
N ILE A 91 -16.78 -9.11 -8.36
CA ILE A 91 -17.47 -9.51 -7.12
C ILE A 91 -18.81 -8.78 -7.06
N SER A 92 -19.91 -9.54 -7.05
CA SER A 92 -21.27 -9.02 -7.02
C SER A 92 -21.78 -8.93 -5.58
N GLU A 93 -21.67 -7.76 -4.94
CA GLU A 93 -22.16 -7.58 -3.57
C GLU A 93 -22.76 -6.18 -3.31
N GLU A 94 -23.47 -6.07 -2.19
CA GLU A 94 -24.07 -4.84 -1.66
C GLU A 94 -23.00 -3.78 -1.33
N GLU A 95 -23.36 -2.50 -1.34
CA GLU A 95 -22.39 -1.39 -1.18
C GLU A 95 -21.65 -1.43 0.17
N SER A 96 -22.23 -2.05 1.21
CA SER A 96 -21.63 -2.15 2.55
C SER A 96 -20.45 -3.12 2.67
N SER A 97 -20.44 -4.23 1.93
CA SER A 97 -19.33 -5.21 1.97
C SER A 97 -18.24 -4.93 0.94
N LYS A 98 -18.51 -4.03 -0.02
CA LYS A 98 -17.62 -3.65 -1.12
C LYS A 98 -16.24 -3.18 -0.65
N GLU A 99 -16.17 -2.40 0.43
CA GLU A 99 -14.89 -1.91 0.96
C GLU A 99 -14.07 -3.00 1.65
N GLU A 100 -14.74 -3.90 2.37
CA GLU A 100 -14.09 -5.06 3.01
C GLU A 100 -13.53 -6.02 1.95
N ILE A 101 -14.29 -6.25 0.88
CA ILE A 101 -13.86 -7.05 -0.26
C ILE A 101 -12.67 -6.41 -0.96
N LYS A 102 -12.73 -5.10 -1.29
CA LYS A 102 -11.60 -4.39 -1.91
C LYS A 102 -10.34 -4.51 -1.04
N ARG A 103 -10.49 -4.43 0.28
CA ARG A 103 -9.40 -4.62 1.22
C ARG A 103 -8.87 -6.06 1.21
N ALA A 104 -9.75 -7.05 1.22
CA ALA A 104 -9.36 -8.45 1.10
C ALA A 104 -8.59 -8.72 -0.20
N LEU A 105 -9.10 -8.25 -1.34
CA LEU A 105 -8.44 -8.35 -2.64
C LEU A 105 -7.11 -7.61 -2.68
N PHE A 106 -7.04 -6.41 -2.10
CA PHE A 106 -5.79 -5.66 -2.00
C PHE A 106 -4.73 -6.43 -1.23
N ILE A 107 -5.08 -6.98 -0.06
CA ILE A 107 -4.17 -7.78 0.77
C ILE A 107 -3.76 -9.04 0.02
N LEU A 108 -4.72 -9.78 -0.56
CA LEU A 108 -4.45 -10.99 -1.33
C LEU A 108 -3.53 -10.73 -2.53
N SER A 109 -3.64 -9.56 -3.18
CA SER A 109 -2.81 -9.20 -4.33
C SER A 109 -1.33 -8.98 -3.99
N LYS A 110 -1.01 -8.73 -2.70
CA LYS A 110 0.34 -8.30 -2.28
C LYS A 110 1.47 -9.24 -2.67
N PRO A 111 1.42 -10.54 -2.37
CA PRO A 111 2.51 -11.43 -2.70
C PRO A 111 2.75 -11.53 -4.20
N PHE A 112 1.67 -11.46 -4.99
CA PHE A 112 1.74 -11.48 -6.45
C PHE A 112 2.42 -10.24 -7.01
N PHE A 113 2.06 -9.04 -6.52
CA PHE A 113 2.76 -7.82 -6.92
C PHE A 113 4.25 -7.80 -6.51
N ILE A 114 4.57 -8.33 -5.32
CA ILE A 114 5.95 -8.42 -4.83
C ILE A 114 6.79 -9.30 -5.76
N GLU A 115 6.26 -10.44 -6.21
CA GLU A 115 6.97 -11.31 -7.17
C GLU A 115 7.00 -10.72 -8.57
N TYR A 116 5.88 -10.17 -9.05
CA TYR A 116 5.81 -9.51 -10.35
C TYR A 116 6.87 -8.42 -10.47
N ARG A 117 7.01 -7.57 -9.43
CA ARG A 117 8.05 -6.53 -9.35
C ARG A 117 9.47 -7.07 -9.57
N LYS A 118 9.80 -8.27 -9.05
CA LYS A 118 11.13 -8.87 -9.16
C LYS A 118 11.44 -9.35 -10.58
N SER A 119 10.40 -9.68 -11.34
CA SER A 119 10.52 -10.19 -12.73
C SER A 119 10.61 -9.09 -13.79
N LEU A 120 10.18 -7.88 -13.46
CA LEU A 120 10.11 -6.77 -14.40
C LEU A 120 11.50 -6.21 -14.76
N LYS A 121 11.74 -6.09 -16.07
CA LYS A 121 12.84 -5.27 -16.60
C LYS A 121 12.38 -3.81 -16.61
N ARG A 122 13.15 -2.92 -15.98
CA ARG A 122 12.82 -1.48 -15.91
C ARG A 122 13.06 -0.85 -17.27
N GLU A 123 12.00 -0.41 -17.94
CA GLU A 123 12.08 0.21 -19.26
C GLU A 123 11.81 1.72 -19.25
N LYS A 124 11.04 2.21 -18.27
CA LYS A 124 10.64 3.62 -18.17
C LYS A 124 10.78 4.12 -16.75
N LYS A 125 11.00 5.43 -16.59
CA LYS A 125 11.05 6.10 -15.29
C LYS A 125 9.70 6.70 -14.91
N PHE A 126 9.53 6.95 -13.61
CA PHE A 126 8.36 7.65 -13.07
C PHE A 126 8.10 8.98 -13.79
N GLU A 127 9.13 9.79 -14.04
CA GLU A 127 9.00 11.12 -14.68
C GLU A 127 8.32 11.07 -16.04
N GLU A 128 8.48 9.97 -16.78
CA GLU A 128 7.90 9.80 -18.11
C GLU A 128 6.40 9.42 -18.06
N ILE A 129 5.95 8.88 -16.94
CA ILE A 129 4.63 8.23 -16.81
C ILE A 129 3.72 8.98 -15.82
N GLY A 130 4.29 9.58 -14.78
CA GLY A 130 3.57 10.18 -13.64
C GLY A 130 2.86 9.18 -12.74
N ARG A 131 3.19 7.88 -12.85
CA ARG A 131 2.60 6.77 -12.08
C ARG A 131 3.64 5.68 -11.83
N CYS A 132 3.37 4.80 -10.87
CA CYS A 132 4.25 3.66 -10.60
C CYS A 132 4.52 2.84 -11.87
N VAL A 133 5.79 2.61 -12.21
CA VAL A 133 6.18 1.92 -13.45
C VAL A 133 5.82 0.42 -13.45
N VAL A 134 5.56 -0.15 -12.26
CA VAL A 134 5.18 -1.54 -12.04
C VAL A 134 3.65 -1.72 -12.13
N CYS A 135 2.91 -1.05 -11.24
CA CYS A 135 1.46 -1.26 -11.11
C CYS A 135 0.61 -0.11 -11.67
N ARG A 136 1.20 0.96 -12.21
CA ARG A 136 0.47 2.13 -12.77
C ARG A 136 -0.46 2.87 -11.79
N GLU A 137 -0.42 2.53 -10.51
CA GLU A 137 -1.13 3.31 -9.49
C GLU A 137 -0.43 4.65 -9.24
N PRO A 138 -1.17 5.69 -8.84
CA PRO A 138 -0.58 6.94 -8.40
C PRO A 138 0.31 6.73 -7.16
N VAL A 139 1.26 7.64 -6.96
CA VAL A 139 2.14 7.59 -5.79
C VAL A 139 1.35 7.88 -4.51
N SER A 140 1.57 7.05 -3.51
CA SER A 140 0.85 7.06 -2.23
C SER A 140 1.67 7.63 -1.07
N LEU A 141 3.00 7.55 -1.17
CA LEU A 141 3.96 7.83 -0.12
C LEU A 141 5.31 8.19 -0.74
N THR A 142 6.05 9.12 -0.13
CA THR A 142 7.44 9.43 -0.53
C THR A 142 8.37 9.50 0.67
N MET A 143 9.62 9.10 0.49
CA MET A 143 10.68 9.20 1.49
C MET A 143 11.74 10.19 1.01
N ILE A 144 12.30 10.99 1.92
CA ILE A 144 13.50 11.81 1.65
C ILE A 144 14.68 11.14 2.35
N ASP A 145 15.69 10.72 1.59
CA ASP A 145 16.87 10.07 2.16
C ASP A 145 17.86 11.08 2.77
N SER A 146 18.95 10.56 3.36
CA SER A 146 20.00 11.36 3.98
C SER A 146 20.81 12.22 2.98
N GLU A 147 20.76 11.90 1.68
CA GLU A 147 21.31 12.72 0.60
C GLU A 147 20.32 13.77 0.09
N ASN A 148 19.17 13.91 0.75
CA ASN A 148 18.08 14.81 0.40
C ASN A 148 17.46 14.51 -0.97
N LYS A 149 17.55 13.26 -1.45
CA LYS A 149 16.83 12.77 -2.63
C LYS A 149 15.46 12.27 -2.21
N ARG A 150 14.47 12.47 -3.08
CA ARG A 150 13.10 12.03 -2.84
C ARG A 150 12.86 10.72 -3.57
N HIS A 151 12.34 9.74 -2.87
CA HIS A 151 11.97 8.44 -3.41
C HIS A 151 10.47 8.25 -3.28
N MET A 152 9.80 7.81 -4.35
CA MET A 152 8.44 7.30 -4.24
C MET A 152 8.44 5.92 -3.62
N VAL A 153 7.44 5.61 -2.80
CA VAL A 153 7.18 4.27 -2.27
C VAL A 153 5.75 3.89 -2.65
N CYS A 154 5.61 2.91 -3.54
CA CYS A 154 4.30 2.47 -4.01
C CYS A 154 3.64 1.56 -2.98
N THR A 155 2.53 1.99 -2.38
CA THR A 155 1.83 1.17 -1.40
C THR A 155 1.09 -0.02 -2.00
N VAL A 156 1.06 -0.23 -3.32
CA VAL A 156 0.43 -1.39 -3.95
C VAL A 156 1.43 -2.50 -4.16
N CYS A 157 2.50 -2.23 -4.93
CA CYS A 157 3.50 -3.22 -5.31
C CYS A 157 4.84 -3.11 -4.57
N GLY A 158 5.00 -2.10 -3.71
CA GLY A 158 6.24 -1.84 -2.99
C GLY A 158 7.38 -1.36 -3.85
N HIS A 159 7.17 -0.98 -5.12
CA HIS A 159 8.23 -0.37 -5.92
C HIS A 159 8.75 0.91 -5.26
N GLU A 160 10.04 1.16 -5.45
CA GLU A 160 10.74 2.36 -4.98
C GLU A 160 11.57 2.91 -6.13
N GLU A 161 11.49 4.22 -6.31
CA GLU A 161 12.16 4.94 -7.40
C GLU A 161 12.45 6.37 -6.96
N GLU A 162 13.66 6.86 -7.26
CA GLU A 162 14.00 8.27 -7.09
C GLU A 162 13.14 9.11 -8.02
N ILE A 163 12.55 10.18 -7.49
CA ILE A 163 11.76 11.15 -8.24
C ILE A 163 12.26 12.57 -7.97
N PHE A 164 11.80 13.53 -8.77
CA PHE A 164 12.09 14.95 -8.54
C PHE A 164 11.82 15.40 -7.09
N ARG A 165 12.71 16.26 -6.57
CA ARG A 165 12.75 16.59 -5.14
C ARG A 165 11.58 17.44 -4.64
N ILE A 166 11.08 18.36 -5.45
CA ILE A 166 10.00 19.30 -5.09
C ILE A 166 8.92 19.27 -6.17
N GLY A 167 7.68 19.03 -5.76
CA GLY A 167 6.52 19.09 -6.64
C GLY A 167 5.47 18.03 -6.32
N CYS A 168 4.33 18.12 -7.00
CA CYS A 168 3.24 17.17 -6.89
C CYS A 168 3.52 15.91 -7.72
N SER A 169 3.62 14.75 -7.07
CA SER A 169 3.76 13.43 -7.71
C SER A 169 2.50 12.93 -8.43
N TYR A 170 1.45 13.75 -8.54
CA TYR A 170 0.22 13.42 -9.26
C TYR A 170 0.05 14.27 -10.53
N CYS A 171 -0.01 15.61 -10.40
CA CYS A 171 -0.14 16.51 -11.55
C CYS A 171 1.21 17.01 -12.11
N MET A 172 2.33 16.57 -11.52
CA MET A 172 3.70 16.90 -11.94
C MET A 172 4.06 18.39 -11.88
N GLN A 173 3.26 19.21 -11.19
CA GLN A 173 3.59 20.61 -10.89
C GLN A 173 4.82 20.68 -9.99
N GLN A 174 5.85 21.44 -10.38
CA GLN A 174 7.11 21.58 -9.63
C GLN A 174 7.32 22.98 -9.03
N VAL A 175 6.35 23.89 -9.16
CA VAL A 175 6.39 25.20 -8.49
C VAL A 175 6.23 25.02 -6.98
N CYS A 176 7.27 25.38 -6.23
CA CYS A 176 7.36 25.17 -4.78
C CYS A 176 6.22 25.86 -4.01
N GLU A 177 5.86 27.08 -4.39
CA GLU A 177 4.81 27.90 -3.76
C GLU A 177 3.40 27.28 -3.87
N LYS A 178 3.25 26.30 -4.77
CA LYS A 178 2.02 25.53 -4.96
C LYS A 178 1.92 24.30 -4.07
N ILE A 179 2.97 23.98 -3.32
CA ILE A 179 3.05 22.82 -2.42
C ILE A 179 3.10 23.32 -0.97
N ASP A 180 2.01 23.13 -0.23
CA ASP A 180 2.02 23.36 1.23
C ASP A 180 2.40 22.08 1.97
N LEU A 181 2.87 22.23 3.22
CA LEU A 181 3.23 21.13 4.09
C LEU A 181 2.39 21.16 5.38
N LEU A 182 1.88 19.99 5.76
CA LEU A 182 1.48 19.70 7.14
C LEU A 182 2.52 18.76 7.74
N VAL A 183 2.84 18.92 9.02
CA VAL A 183 3.83 18.11 9.72
C VAL A 183 3.25 17.72 11.08
N ASP A 184 3.37 16.45 11.45
CA ASP A 184 3.03 15.97 12.78
C ASP A 184 4.23 15.96 13.74
N GLU A 185 4.00 15.47 14.96
CA GLU A 185 5.00 15.38 16.02
C GLU A 185 6.14 14.37 15.74
N ASP A 186 5.92 13.42 14.81
CA ASP A 186 6.93 12.46 14.38
C ASP A 186 7.73 12.92 13.16
N GLU A 187 7.55 14.17 12.72
CA GLU A 187 8.11 14.70 11.47
C GLU A 187 7.59 14.01 10.20
N ILE A 188 6.46 13.28 10.30
CA ILE A 188 5.71 12.78 9.15
C ILE A 188 4.91 13.94 8.56
N ARG A 189 4.86 13.98 7.23
CA ARG A 189 4.41 15.14 6.47
C ARG A 189 3.27 14.76 5.55
N VAL A 190 2.45 15.75 5.25
CA VAL A 190 1.55 15.73 4.10
C VAL A 190 1.90 16.89 3.18
N GLU A 191 2.20 16.58 1.92
CA GLU A 191 2.43 17.55 0.87
C GLU A 191 1.12 17.81 0.12
N LEU A 192 0.64 19.05 0.19
CA LEU A 192 -0.65 19.50 -0.33
C LEU A 192 -0.44 20.27 -1.64
N CYS A 193 -0.96 19.76 -2.75
CA CYS A 193 -0.89 20.47 -4.02
C CYS A 193 -2.08 21.42 -4.21
N LYS A 194 -1.83 22.73 -4.21
CA LYS A 194 -2.86 23.76 -4.40
C LYS A 194 -3.57 23.69 -5.76
N ASP A 195 -2.87 23.23 -6.80
CA ASP A 195 -3.37 23.22 -8.18
C ASP A 195 -4.34 22.06 -8.44
N CYS A 196 -4.01 20.83 -8.01
CA CYS A 196 -4.85 19.65 -8.27
C CYS A 196 -5.62 19.14 -7.04
N LYS A 197 -5.51 19.84 -5.90
CA LYS A 197 -6.14 19.49 -4.62
C LYS A 197 -5.89 18.05 -4.18
N THR A 198 -4.74 17.50 -4.56
CA THR A 198 -4.29 16.16 -4.13
C THR A 198 -3.25 16.33 -3.04
N TYR A 199 -3.14 15.33 -2.17
CA TYR A 199 -2.05 15.23 -1.23
C TYR A 199 -1.32 13.89 -1.26
N ILE A 200 -0.08 13.91 -0.79
CA ILE A 200 0.75 12.73 -0.59
C ILE A 200 1.44 12.82 0.76
N LYS A 201 1.59 11.69 1.45
CA LYS A 201 2.39 11.65 2.67
C LYS A 201 3.87 11.56 2.35
N SER A 202 4.69 12.20 3.17
CA SER A 202 6.13 12.05 3.08
C SER A 202 6.81 12.02 4.43
N PHE A 203 7.99 11.42 4.49
CA PHE A 203 8.80 11.34 5.71
C PHE A 203 10.27 11.35 5.33
N LYS A 204 11.14 11.64 6.31
CA LYS A 204 12.58 11.61 6.11
C LYS A 204 13.20 10.31 6.64
N ASP A 205 14.46 10.06 6.30
CA ASP A 205 15.22 8.90 6.76
C ASP A 205 15.17 8.73 8.29
N GLU A 206 15.17 9.80 9.09
CA GLU A 206 15.08 9.69 10.55
C GLU A 206 13.79 8.99 11.02
N VAL A 207 12.67 9.29 10.35
CA VAL A 207 11.38 8.63 10.60
C VAL A 207 11.43 7.17 10.17
N TYR A 208 12.07 6.89 9.03
CA TYR A 208 12.31 5.52 8.58
C TYR A 208 13.16 4.74 9.58
N GLN A 209 14.21 5.35 10.14
CA GLN A 209 15.04 4.70 11.14
C GLN A 209 14.29 4.42 12.44
N LYS A 210 13.28 5.24 12.80
CA LYS A 210 12.43 5.03 13.97
C LYS A 210 11.44 3.88 13.79
N PHE A 211 10.72 3.84 12.67
CA PHE A 211 9.60 2.90 12.48
C PHE A 211 9.90 1.69 11.58
N LYS A 212 11.02 1.73 10.85
CA LYS A 212 11.58 0.66 10.00
C LYS A 212 10.71 0.18 8.82
N ASP A 213 9.51 0.72 8.64
CA ASP A 213 8.61 0.32 7.55
C ASP A 213 7.75 1.49 7.03
N PRO A 214 7.73 1.77 5.71
CA PRO A 214 6.96 2.88 5.14
C PRO A 214 5.45 2.71 5.27
N TYR A 215 4.94 1.48 5.21
CA TYR A 215 3.50 1.20 5.34
C TYR A 215 3.02 1.40 6.77
N LEU A 216 3.86 1.06 7.76
CA LEU A 216 3.62 1.39 9.16
C LEU A 216 3.59 2.91 9.36
N ILE A 217 4.55 3.64 8.79
CA ILE A 217 4.58 5.12 8.83
C ILE A 217 3.31 5.72 8.23
N ASP A 218 2.81 5.15 7.14
CA ASP A 218 1.54 5.56 6.55
C ASP A 218 0.34 5.30 7.47
N ILE A 219 0.31 4.15 8.17
CA ILE A 219 -0.78 3.81 9.10
C ILE A 219 -0.75 4.70 10.34
N ILE A 220 0.43 4.99 10.92
CA ILE A 220 0.50 5.79 12.14
C ILE A 220 0.18 7.27 11.91
N SER A 221 0.27 7.72 10.66
CA SER A 221 -0.06 9.09 10.24
C SER A 221 -1.48 9.22 9.70
N LEU A 222 -2.37 8.26 9.97
CA LEU A 222 -3.80 8.36 9.61
C LEU A 222 -4.48 9.66 10.08
N PRO A 223 -4.16 10.24 11.26
CA PRO A 223 -4.71 11.54 11.64
C PRO A 223 -4.41 12.67 10.64
N LEU A 224 -3.26 12.63 9.95
CA LEU A 224 -2.94 13.62 8.91
C LEU A 224 -3.83 13.46 7.67
N ASP A 225 -4.30 12.25 7.36
CA ASP A 225 -5.29 12.05 6.28
C ASP A 225 -6.60 12.78 6.60
N VAL A 226 -7.08 12.69 7.86
CA VAL A 226 -8.29 13.37 8.33
C VAL A 226 -8.16 14.88 8.11
N VAL A 227 -7.08 15.47 8.63
CA VAL A 227 -6.84 16.92 8.53
C VAL A 227 -6.72 17.38 7.08
N ALA A 228 -6.07 16.60 6.21
CA ALA A 228 -5.94 16.95 4.79
C ALA A 228 -7.29 16.87 4.06
N GLN A 229 -8.09 15.83 4.33
CA GLN A 229 -9.39 15.63 3.70
C GLN A 229 -10.42 16.68 4.15
N GLU A 230 -10.44 17.05 5.43
CA GLU A 230 -11.29 18.15 5.93
C GLU A 230 -10.97 19.50 5.26
N ARG A 231 -9.72 19.69 4.82
CA ARG A 231 -9.29 20.87 4.05
C ARG A 231 -9.62 20.78 2.55
N GLY A 232 -10.34 19.74 2.13
CA GLY A 232 -10.77 19.53 0.75
C GLY A 232 -9.71 18.93 -0.17
N TYR A 233 -8.67 18.28 0.39
CA TYR A 233 -7.68 17.56 -0.41
C TYR A 233 -8.01 16.07 -0.53
N ILE A 234 -7.66 15.47 -1.67
CA ILE A 234 -7.97 14.08 -1.98
C ILE A 234 -6.68 13.26 -2.02
N ARG A 235 -6.69 12.09 -1.37
CA ARG A 235 -5.63 11.10 -1.52
C ARG A 235 -5.91 10.23 -2.75
N ARG A 236 -5.05 10.30 -3.76
CA ARG A 236 -5.27 9.57 -5.03
C ARG A 236 -4.88 8.09 -4.99
N SER A 237 -4.09 7.71 -4.00
CA SER A 237 -3.62 6.34 -3.79
C SER A 237 -3.54 6.07 -2.28
N PRO A 238 -4.68 5.83 -1.61
CA PRO A 238 -4.70 5.52 -0.19
C PRO A 238 -4.18 4.09 0.05
N ASN A 239 -3.54 3.88 1.20
CA ASN A 239 -3.32 2.52 1.68
C ASN A 239 -4.65 1.94 2.17
N ILE A 240 -5.11 0.88 1.52
CA ILE A 240 -6.43 0.25 1.74
C ILE A 240 -6.54 -0.43 3.12
N ILE A 241 -5.41 -0.65 3.80
CA ILE A 241 -5.37 -1.12 5.20
C ILE A 241 -5.82 -0.01 6.18
N GLY A 242 -5.64 1.26 5.80
CA GLY A 242 -6.00 2.43 6.59
C GLY A 242 -7.36 3.04 6.23
N ILE A 243 -7.48 4.35 6.48
CA ILE A 243 -8.65 5.15 6.11
C ILE A 243 -8.57 5.51 4.63
N GLN A 244 -9.59 5.12 3.86
CA GLN A 244 -9.69 5.52 2.45
C GLN A 244 -10.33 6.90 2.29
N ARG A 245 -11.35 7.20 3.10
CA ARG A 245 -12.10 8.44 3.04
C ARG A 245 -12.78 8.71 4.39
N VAL A 246 -12.67 9.94 4.89
CA VAL A 246 -13.35 10.42 6.10
C VAL A 246 -14.63 11.18 5.76
N VAL A 247 -14.64 11.88 4.61
CA VAL A 247 -15.71 12.76 4.13
C VAL A 247 -15.94 12.58 2.65
#